data_AF-A0A849PN93-F1
#
_entry.id   AF-A0A849PN93-F1
#
_cell.length_a   1.000
_cell.length_b   1.000
_cell.length_c   1.000
_cell.angle_alpha   90.00
_cell.angle_beta   90.00
_cell.angle_gamma   90.00
#
_symmetry.space_group_name_H-M   'P 1'
#
loop_
_entity.id
_entity.type
_entity.pdbx_description
1 polymer ?
#
loop_
_entity_poly.entity_id
_entity_poly.type
_entity_poly.pdbx_seq_one_letter_code
_entity_poly.pdbx_strand_id
1 'polypeptide(L)'
;MKDLFDFNNFWLIWICCAGSNEGTSLFRIQSVWGIRTNYLYHKETSLDKPLFEAMLEKGYLKRGKKGLVSDFEWIPSYILKRHKLKSDAPGWSLNSFIVETIPDIHKFMKENSTVLFDLAPIKNLYQSDLNTIKRNGSTIFDDILLYVFISNLIPFCKRYEADIVIRMLYTFFSFSTEKDFLSYFYALNNKLKSDAMPIVIPNEGQLVDVLCPLKFSEKDKELK
;
A
#
# COMPACT_ATOMS: atom_id res chain seq x y z
N MET A 1 5.27 -21.31 -13.69
CA MET A 1 6.37 -20.41 -13.33
C MET A 1 5.87 -19.54 -12.19
N LYS A 2 6.57 -19.49 -11.04
CA LYS A 2 6.15 -18.63 -9.91
C LYS A 2 6.21 -17.17 -10.31
N ASP A 3 5.27 -16.37 -9.83
CA ASP A 3 5.30 -14.93 -10.01
C ASP A 3 6.47 -14.35 -9.19
N LEU A 4 7.11 -13.27 -9.63
CA LEU A 4 8.23 -12.72 -8.84
C LEU A 4 7.76 -12.21 -7.47
N PHE A 5 6.47 -11.87 -7.33
CA PHE A 5 5.82 -11.52 -6.08
C PHE A 5 5.82 -12.64 -5.03
N ASP A 6 5.98 -13.90 -5.45
CA ASP A 6 5.97 -15.08 -4.56
C ASP A 6 7.30 -15.26 -3.82
N PHE A 7 8.34 -14.52 -4.21
CA PHE A 7 9.62 -14.56 -3.53
C PHE A 7 9.62 -13.59 -2.37
N ASN A 8 9.85 -14.09 -1.16
CA ASN A 8 9.86 -13.30 0.08
C ASN A 8 10.70 -12.01 -0.01
N ASN A 9 11.84 -12.04 -0.71
CA ASN A 9 12.72 -10.87 -0.84
C ASN A 9 12.23 -9.84 -1.86
N PHE A 10 11.24 -10.14 -2.70
CA PHE A 10 10.70 -9.22 -3.69
C PHE A 10 10.25 -7.93 -3.01
N TRP A 11 9.39 -8.06 -2.00
CA TRP A 11 8.79 -6.93 -1.32
C TRP A 11 9.82 -6.13 -0.52
N LEU A 12 10.76 -6.82 0.13
CA LEU A 12 11.88 -6.16 0.81
C LEU A 12 12.67 -5.26 -0.15
N ILE A 13 13.07 -5.80 -1.31
CA ILE A 13 13.87 -5.07 -2.29
C ILE A 13 13.05 -3.91 -2.85
N TRP A 14 11.84 -4.19 -3.34
CA TRP A 14 11.01 -3.20 -4.01
C TRP A 14 10.61 -2.04 -3.07
N ILE A 15 10.16 -2.33 -1.85
CA ILE A 15 9.77 -1.29 -0.88
C ILE A 15 10.97 -0.41 -0.52
N CYS A 16 12.15 -0.99 -0.29
CA CYS A 16 13.34 -0.22 0.06
C CYS A 16 13.90 0.64 -1.09
N CYS A 17 13.56 0.29 -2.33
CA CYS A 17 13.89 1.07 -3.53
C CYS A 17 12.82 2.12 -3.86
N ALA A 18 11.59 1.95 -3.39
CA ALA A 18 10.46 2.82 -3.72
C ALA A 18 10.59 4.23 -3.12
N GLY A 19 11.26 4.37 -1.98
CA GLY A 19 11.46 5.67 -1.34
C GLY A 19 12.63 6.50 -1.88
N SER A 20 13.35 6.05 -2.92
CA SER A 20 14.57 6.71 -3.40
C SER A 20 14.57 6.97 -4.90
N ASN A 21 14.44 8.25 -5.27
CA ASN A 21 14.49 8.69 -6.68
C ASN A 21 15.88 8.48 -7.31
N GLU A 22 16.96 8.59 -6.53
CA GLU A 22 18.32 8.36 -7.02
C GLU A 22 18.70 6.87 -7.02
N GLY A 23 17.99 6.06 -6.25
CA GLY A 23 18.17 4.62 -6.11
C GLY A 23 18.86 4.18 -4.82
N THR A 24 18.56 2.94 -4.43
CA THR A 24 19.08 2.26 -3.24
C THR A 24 19.92 1.06 -3.66
N SER A 25 21.11 0.89 -3.08
CA SER A 25 21.93 -0.32 -3.30
C SER A 25 21.45 -1.48 -2.42
N LEU A 26 21.60 -2.73 -2.88
CA LEU A 26 21.26 -3.90 -2.07
C LEU A 26 22.09 -3.96 -0.78
N PHE A 27 23.34 -3.51 -0.81
CA PHE A 27 24.16 -3.36 0.40
C PHE A 27 23.49 -2.44 1.45
N ARG A 28 22.93 -1.31 1.01
CA ARG A 28 22.19 -0.41 1.92
C ARG A 28 20.94 -1.10 2.47
N ILE A 29 20.19 -1.84 1.64
CA ILE A 29 19.03 -2.61 2.11
C ILE A 29 19.46 -3.61 3.18
N GLN A 30 20.50 -4.39 2.92
CA GLN A 30 21.03 -5.37 3.87
C GLN A 30 21.45 -4.71 5.20
N SER A 31 22.19 -3.60 5.13
CA SER A 31 22.63 -2.85 6.31
C SER A 31 21.46 -2.34 7.16
N VAL A 32 20.47 -1.71 6.51
CA VAL A 32 19.28 -1.14 7.17
C VAL A 32 18.45 -2.20 7.90
N TRP A 33 18.42 -3.43 7.37
CA TRP A 33 17.67 -4.57 7.90
C TRP A 33 18.54 -5.57 8.67
N GLY A 34 19.80 -5.25 8.96
CA GLY A 34 20.69 -6.11 9.76
C GLY A 34 21.07 -7.44 9.10
N ILE A 35 20.96 -7.55 7.78
CA ILE A 35 21.34 -8.75 7.02
C ILE A 35 22.87 -8.76 6.88
N ARG A 36 23.53 -9.69 7.57
CA ARG A 36 25.00 -9.77 7.64
C ARG A 36 25.66 -10.45 6.43
N THR A 37 24.87 -11.09 5.57
CA THR A 37 25.32 -11.87 4.41
C THR A 37 25.04 -11.12 3.11
N ASN A 38 25.74 -11.46 2.02
CA ASN A 38 25.43 -10.99 0.65
C ASN A 38 24.22 -11.71 0.03
N TYR A 39 23.23 -12.05 0.86
CA TYR A 39 22.11 -12.92 0.51
C TYR A 39 21.28 -12.38 -0.65
N LEU A 40 21.09 -11.06 -0.76
CA LEU A 40 20.31 -10.46 -1.86
C LEU A 40 21.02 -10.53 -3.23
N TYR A 41 22.32 -10.85 -3.25
CA TYR A 41 23.11 -11.04 -4.47
C TYR A 41 23.15 -12.50 -4.94
N HIS A 42 22.65 -13.44 -4.15
CA HIS A 42 22.63 -14.85 -4.52
C HIS A 42 21.37 -15.20 -5.31
N LYS A 43 21.46 -16.30 -6.06
CA LYS A 43 20.33 -16.86 -6.79
C LYS A 43 19.32 -17.44 -5.80
N GLU A 44 18.03 -17.24 -6.06
CA GLU A 44 16.97 -17.98 -5.38
C GLU A 44 16.88 -19.38 -5.99
N THR A 45 16.49 -20.40 -5.20
CA THR A 45 16.52 -21.81 -5.63
C THR A 45 15.79 -22.11 -6.94
N SER A 46 14.79 -21.29 -7.30
CA SER A 46 14.00 -21.44 -8.53
C SER A 46 14.25 -20.35 -9.58
N LEU A 47 15.34 -19.59 -9.47
CA LEU A 47 15.75 -18.57 -10.44
C LEU A 47 17.18 -18.82 -10.91
N ASP A 48 17.41 -18.73 -12.22
CA ASP A 48 18.75 -18.86 -12.81
C ASP A 48 19.66 -17.65 -12.56
N LYS A 49 19.12 -16.59 -11.96
CA LYS A 49 19.80 -15.32 -11.65
C LYS A 49 19.33 -14.76 -10.31
N PRO A 50 20.07 -13.82 -9.71
CA PRO A 50 19.63 -13.12 -8.50
C PRO A 50 18.26 -12.44 -8.71
N LEU A 51 17.43 -12.42 -7.66
CA LEU A 51 16.05 -11.91 -7.75
C LEU A 51 15.99 -10.47 -8.27
N PHE A 52 16.90 -9.60 -7.83
CA PHE A 52 16.92 -8.19 -8.26
C PHE A 52 17.20 -8.04 -9.77
N GLU A 53 17.96 -8.95 -10.38
CA GLU A 53 18.20 -8.94 -11.83
C GLU A 53 16.95 -9.38 -12.60
N ALA A 54 16.24 -10.40 -12.10
CA ALA A 54 14.95 -10.79 -12.65
C ALA A 54 13.92 -9.66 -12.51
N MET A 55 13.96 -8.90 -11.40
CA MET A 55 13.09 -7.75 -11.18
C MET A 55 13.39 -6.58 -12.15
N LEU A 56 14.65 -6.33 -12.46
CA LEU A 56 15.06 -5.35 -13.48
C LEU A 56 14.55 -5.76 -14.87
N GLU A 57 14.72 -7.01 -15.26
CA GLU A 57 14.28 -7.52 -16.57
C GLU A 57 12.76 -7.48 -16.74
N LYS A 58 12.01 -7.77 -15.66
CA LYS A 58 10.54 -7.74 -15.66
C LYS A 58 9.95 -6.35 -15.46
N GLY A 59 10.78 -5.31 -15.31
CA GLY A 59 10.31 -3.92 -15.17
C GLY A 59 9.71 -3.58 -13.80
N TYR A 60 10.05 -4.32 -12.75
CA TYR A 60 9.70 -3.95 -11.36
C TYR A 60 10.70 -2.97 -10.76
N LEU A 61 11.92 -2.97 -11.27
CA LEU A 61 13.01 -2.07 -10.88
C LEU A 61 13.62 -1.41 -12.12
N LYS A 62 14.30 -0.28 -11.90
CA LYS A 62 15.12 0.45 -12.87
C LYS A 62 16.50 0.73 -12.28
N ARG A 63 17.49 0.94 -13.15
CA ARG A 63 18.82 1.43 -12.75
C ARG A 63 18.73 2.94 -12.54
N GLY A 64 18.92 3.39 -11.30
CA GLY A 64 19.10 4.79 -10.95
C GLY A 64 20.57 5.19 -10.87
N LYS A 65 20.82 6.45 -10.50
CA LYS A 65 22.18 7.01 -10.39
C LYS A 65 23.01 6.36 -9.29
N LYS A 66 22.39 6.01 -8.16
CA LYS A 66 23.06 5.48 -6.95
C LYS A 66 22.70 4.02 -6.64
N GLY A 67 21.82 3.41 -7.43
CA GLY A 67 21.38 2.03 -7.19
C GLY A 67 20.13 1.65 -7.95
N LEU A 68 19.29 0.83 -7.32
CA LEU A 68 18.03 0.36 -7.88
C LEU A 68 16.90 1.32 -7.47
N VAL A 69 16.04 1.65 -8.41
CA VAL A 69 14.83 2.47 -8.21
C VAL A 69 13.63 1.60 -8.51
N SER A 70 12.55 1.73 -7.76
CA SER A 70 11.33 0.97 -8.04
C SER A 70 10.54 1.56 -9.20
N ASP A 71 10.02 0.68 -10.05
CA ASP A 71 8.98 1.05 -11.01
C ASP A 71 7.61 0.96 -10.32
N PHE A 72 6.74 1.90 -10.64
CA PHE A 72 5.37 1.99 -10.13
C PHE A 72 4.33 1.57 -11.18
N GLU A 73 4.68 1.53 -12.48
CA GLU A 73 3.71 1.34 -13.57
C GLU A 73 2.96 0.00 -13.52
N TRP A 74 3.53 -1.02 -12.85
CA TRP A 74 2.89 -2.33 -12.71
C TRP A 74 1.86 -2.38 -11.57
N ILE A 75 1.86 -1.40 -10.65
CA ILE A 75 1.04 -1.42 -9.44
C ILE A 75 -0.47 -1.45 -9.77
N PRO A 76 -1.01 -0.61 -10.69
CA PRO A 76 -2.44 -0.66 -11.00
C PRO A 76 -2.89 -2.06 -11.43
N SER A 77 -2.15 -2.70 -12.34
CA SER A 77 -2.44 -4.06 -12.80
C SER A 77 -2.37 -5.09 -11.67
N TYR A 78 -1.41 -4.94 -10.75
CA TYR A 78 -1.30 -5.80 -9.57
C TYR A 78 -2.51 -5.68 -8.64
N ILE A 79 -2.95 -4.45 -8.35
CA ILE A 79 -4.11 -4.17 -7.49
C ILE A 79 -5.40 -4.69 -8.14
N LEU A 80 -5.60 -4.45 -9.44
CA LEU A 80 -6.78 -4.97 -10.16
C LEU A 80 -6.84 -6.50 -10.14
N LYS A 81 -5.70 -7.20 -10.21
CA LYS A 81 -5.64 -8.66 -10.11
C LYS A 81 -6.02 -9.17 -8.71
N ARG A 82 -5.73 -8.40 -7.67
CA ARG A 82 -6.00 -8.73 -6.26
C ARG A 82 -7.44 -8.40 -5.84
N HIS A 83 -7.98 -7.29 -6.34
CA HIS A 83 -9.31 -6.76 -5.98
C HIS A 83 -10.36 -7.02 -7.06
N LYS A 84 -10.36 -8.22 -7.66
CA LYS A 84 -11.30 -8.54 -8.74
C LYS A 84 -12.76 -8.34 -8.31
N LEU A 85 -13.52 -7.70 -9.18
CA LEU A 85 -14.97 -7.63 -9.07
C LEU A 85 -15.54 -9.02 -9.38
N LYS A 86 -16.39 -9.54 -8.49
CA LYS A 86 -17.18 -10.73 -8.82
C LYS A 86 -18.20 -10.28 -9.88
N SER A 87 -18.20 -10.95 -11.03
CA SER A 87 -18.94 -10.52 -12.24
C SER A 87 -20.46 -10.38 -12.05
N ASP A 88 -21.01 -11.00 -10.99
CA ASP A 88 -22.46 -11.21 -10.88
C ASP A 88 -23.09 -10.58 -9.64
N ALA A 89 -22.38 -9.69 -8.93
CA ALA A 89 -22.95 -8.97 -7.78
C ALA A 89 -23.43 -7.57 -8.20
N PRO A 90 -24.75 -7.34 -8.35
CA PRO A 90 -25.29 -6.00 -8.54
C PRO A 90 -25.14 -5.25 -7.21
N GLY A 91 -24.03 -4.52 -7.05
CA GLY A 91 -23.79 -3.75 -5.84
C GLY A 91 -22.43 -3.05 -5.83
N TRP A 92 -22.38 -1.89 -5.19
CA TRP A 92 -21.14 -1.24 -4.83
C TRP A 92 -20.39 -2.12 -3.82
N SER A 93 -19.06 -2.21 -3.93
CA SER A 93 -18.24 -2.98 -2.99
C SER A 93 -16.94 -2.25 -2.70
N LEU A 94 -16.26 -2.61 -1.60
CA LEU A 94 -14.93 -2.11 -1.31
C LEU A 94 -13.93 -2.40 -2.45
N ASN A 95 -14.09 -3.52 -3.16
CA ASN A 95 -13.27 -3.79 -4.34
C ASN A 95 -13.59 -2.84 -5.49
N SER A 96 -14.86 -2.48 -5.70
CA SER A 96 -15.27 -1.48 -6.70
C SER A 96 -14.65 -0.12 -6.40
N PHE A 97 -14.68 0.30 -5.14
CA PHE A 97 -14.01 1.52 -4.68
C PHE A 97 -12.52 1.54 -4.99
N ILE A 98 -11.82 0.45 -4.65
CA ILE A 98 -10.38 0.34 -4.87
C ILE A 98 -10.08 0.39 -6.38
N VAL A 99 -10.85 -0.32 -7.19
CA VAL A 99 -10.69 -0.36 -8.65
C VAL A 99 -10.94 1.02 -9.28
N GLU A 100 -11.92 1.77 -8.79
CA GLU A 100 -12.25 3.12 -9.30
C GLU A 100 -11.21 4.17 -8.88
N THR A 101 -10.66 4.05 -7.67
CA THR A 101 -9.75 5.06 -7.08
C THR A 101 -8.27 4.80 -7.36
N ILE A 102 -7.90 3.59 -7.83
CA ILE A 102 -6.49 3.24 -8.07
C ILE A 102 -5.76 4.19 -9.02
N PRO A 103 -6.35 4.81 -10.06
CA PRO A 103 -5.60 5.75 -10.91
C PRO A 103 -5.09 6.97 -10.13
N ASP A 104 -5.96 7.58 -9.30
CA ASP A 104 -5.61 8.74 -8.49
C ASP A 104 -4.60 8.37 -7.40
N ILE A 105 -4.80 7.22 -6.77
CA ILE A 105 -3.91 6.73 -5.71
C ILE A 105 -2.55 6.32 -6.29
N HIS A 106 -2.50 5.77 -7.51
CA HIS A 106 -1.25 5.48 -8.21
C HIS A 106 -0.47 6.76 -8.54
N LYS A 107 -1.16 7.80 -9.04
CA LYS A 107 -0.54 9.10 -9.26
C LYS A 107 0.04 9.66 -7.95
N PHE A 108 -0.76 9.65 -6.88
CA PHE A 108 -0.35 10.06 -5.54
C PHE A 108 0.89 9.28 -5.05
N MET A 109 0.92 7.96 -5.24
CA MET A 109 2.05 7.10 -4.88
C MET A 109 3.34 7.50 -5.60
N LYS A 110 3.26 7.83 -6.89
CA LYS A 110 4.42 8.26 -7.67
C LYS A 110 4.94 9.62 -7.20
N GLU A 111 4.05 10.58 -7.04
CA GLU A 111 4.38 11.97 -6.68
C GLU A 111 4.93 12.07 -5.25
N ASN A 112 4.50 11.20 -4.35
CA ASN A 112 4.86 11.22 -2.92
C ASN A 112 5.68 10.00 -2.48
N SER A 113 6.27 9.28 -3.43
CA SER A 113 6.99 8.02 -3.19
C SER A 113 8.07 8.11 -2.10
N THR A 114 8.84 9.19 -2.07
CA THR A 114 9.89 9.42 -1.07
C THR A 114 9.38 9.57 0.35
N VAL A 115 8.11 9.95 0.53
CA VAL A 115 7.47 10.08 1.84
C VAL A 115 6.75 8.79 2.22
N LEU A 116 5.96 8.23 1.30
CA LEU A 116 5.17 7.01 1.52
C LEU A 116 6.04 5.79 1.79
N PHE A 117 7.20 5.71 1.13
CA PHE A 117 8.16 4.62 1.24
C PHE A 117 9.46 5.05 1.94
N ASP A 118 9.40 6.11 2.75
CA ASP A 118 10.54 6.48 3.60
C ASP A 118 10.92 5.30 4.52
N LEU A 119 12.21 4.99 4.59
CA LEU A 119 12.70 3.78 5.25
C LEU A 119 12.41 3.77 6.74
N ALA A 120 12.42 4.93 7.41
CA ALA A 120 12.15 4.99 8.85
C ALA A 120 10.67 4.64 9.17
N PRO A 121 9.66 5.30 8.56
CA PRO A 121 8.26 4.90 8.69
C PRO A 121 7.98 3.46 8.26
N ILE A 122 8.58 3.00 7.15
CA ILE A 122 8.43 1.61 6.69
C ILE A 122 9.00 0.63 7.72
N LYS A 123 10.18 0.89 8.29
CA LYS A 123 10.72 0.04 9.34
C LYS A 123 9.81 -0.01 10.56
N ASN A 124 9.24 1.12 10.97
CA ASN A 124 8.29 1.15 12.08
C ASN A 124 7.03 0.33 11.75
N LEU A 125 6.47 0.52 10.55
CA LEU A 125 5.30 -0.22 10.07
C LEU A 125 5.51 -1.73 10.17
N TYR A 126 6.69 -2.23 9.80
CA TYR A 126 7.03 -3.66 9.90
C TYR A 126 7.78 -4.02 11.20
N GLN A 127 7.72 -3.17 12.23
CA GLN A 127 8.32 -3.36 13.55
C GLN A 127 9.83 -3.69 13.54
N SER A 128 10.54 -3.23 12.50
CA SER A 128 11.92 -3.58 12.19
C SER A 128 12.19 -5.08 12.03
N ASP A 129 11.13 -5.89 11.83
CA ASP A 129 11.26 -7.32 11.58
C ASP A 129 11.33 -7.62 10.08
N LEU A 130 12.47 -8.21 9.69
CA LEU A 130 12.73 -8.66 8.34
C LEU A 130 11.70 -9.71 7.87
N ASN A 131 11.20 -10.56 8.77
CA ASN A 131 10.25 -11.59 8.39
C ASN A 131 8.86 -11.00 8.13
N THR A 132 8.44 -9.99 8.91
CA THR A 132 7.18 -9.29 8.69
C THR A 132 7.13 -8.60 7.33
N ILE A 133 8.18 -7.87 6.92
CA ILE A 133 8.20 -7.27 5.57
C ILE A 133 8.21 -8.32 4.45
N LYS A 134 8.88 -9.45 4.65
CA LYS A 134 8.91 -10.55 3.67
C LYS A 134 7.54 -11.20 3.49
N ARG A 135 6.80 -11.43 4.58
CA ARG A 135 5.47 -12.07 4.56
C ARG A 135 4.38 -11.09 4.13
N ASN A 136 4.40 -9.88 4.68
CA ASN A 136 3.31 -8.93 4.59
C ASN A 136 3.59 -7.76 3.64
N GLY A 137 4.78 -7.67 3.03
CA GLY A 137 5.14 -6.53 2.18
C GLY A 137 4.21 -6.30 0.98
N SER A 138 3.53 -7.35 0.50
CA SER A 138 2.50 -7.24 -0.54
C SER A 138 1.30 -6.35 -0.18
N THR A 139 1.06 -6.14 1.11
CA THR A 139 -0.07 -5.35 1.62
C THR A 139 0.26 -3.87 1.75
N ILE A 140 1.48 -3.41 1.41
CA ILE A 140 1.85 -1.99 1.52
C ILE A 140 0.91 -1.06 0.74
N PHE A 141 0.38 -1.54 -0.40
CA PHE A 141 -0.59 -0.77 -1.18
C PHE A 141 -1.95 -0.70 -0.48
N ASP A 142 -2.39 -1.79 0.15
CA ASP A 142 -3.60 -1.81 0.98
C ASP A 142 -3.46 -0.83 2.16
N ASP A 143 -2.26 -0.74 2.75
CA ASP A 143 -1.95 0.20 3.83
C ASP A 143 -2.07 1.67 3.38
N ILE A 144 -1.57 1.99 2.17
CA ILE A 144 -1.66 3.32 1.58
C ILE A 144 -3.11 3.65 1.19
N LEU A 145 -3.85 2.69 0.61
CA LEU A 145 -5.27 2.83 0.31
C LEU A 145 -6.07 3.17 1.58
N LEU A 146 -5.79 2.47 2.68
CA LEU A 146 -6.42 2.71 3.97
C LEU A 146 -6.07 4.10 4.54
N TYR A 147 -4.82 4.52 4.42
CA TYR A 147 -4.38 5.85 4.83
C TYR A 147 -5.13 6.96 4.07
N VAL A 148 -5.23 6.83 2.74
CA VAL A 148 -5.97 7.77 1.88
C VAL A 148 -7.44 7.80 2.27
N PHE A 149 -8.06 6.62 2.47
CA PHE A 149 -9.45 6.50 2.87
C PHE A 149 -9.73 7.21 4.20
N ILE A 150 -8.95 6.92 5.25
CA ILE A 150 -9.12 7.57 6.56
C ILE A 150 -8.91 9.09 6.46
N SER A 151 -7.93 9.53 5.67
CA SER A 151 -7.69 10.96 5.45
C SER A 151 -8.90 11.65 4.81
N ASN A 152 -9.61 10.97 3.91
CA ASN A 152 -10.84 11.46 3.30
C ASN A 152 -12.05 11.42 4.25
N LEU A 153 -12.05 10.57 5.29
CA LEU A 153 -13.11 10.52 6.29
C LEU A 153 -13.04 11.65 7.34
N ILE A 154 -11.84 12.17 7.63
CA ILE A 154 -11.64 13.17 8.67
C ILE A 154 -12.53 14.42 8.50
N PRO A 155 -12.65 15.03 7.31
CA PRO A 155 -13.51 16.21 7.12
C PRO A 155 -14.99 15.93 7.44
N PHE A 156 -15.51 14.75 7.07
CA PHE A 156 -16.88 14.36 7.38
C PHE A 156 -17.05 14.13 8.88
N CYS A 157 -16.12 13.43 9.53
CA CYS A 157 -16.19 13.20 10.97
C CYS A 157 -16.21 14.52 11.75
N LYS A 158 -15.38 15.50 11.37
CA LYS A 158 -15.40 16.84 11.98
C LYS A 158 -16.74 17.55 11.78
N ARG A 159 -17.31 17.46 10.58
CA ARG A 159 -18.59 18.11 10.25
C ARG A 159 -19.75 17.56 11.08
N TYR A 160 -19.72 16.28 11.43
CA TYR A 160 -20.76 15.62 12.23
C TYR A 160 -20.37 15.44 13.70
N GLU A 161 -19.32 16.12 14.19
CA GLU A 161 -18.80 16.00 15.57
C GLU A 161 -18.49 14.54 15.99
N ALA A 162 -18.10 13.72 15.02
CA ALA A 162 -17.83 12.30 15.15
C ALA A 162 -16.32 11.97 15.19
N ASP A 163 -15.48 12.88 15.67
CA ASP A 163 -14.01 12.70 15.76
C ASP A 163 -13.59 11.42 16.50
N ILE A 164 -14.46 10.93 17.41
CA ILE A 164 -14.24 9.67 18.14
C ILE A 164 -14.11 8.47 17.20
N VAL A 165 -14.78 8.48 16.04
CA VAL A 165 -14.75 7.39 15.06
C VAL A 165 -13.35 7.18 14.51
N ILE A 166 -12.63 8.27 14.19
CA ILE A 166 -11.24 8.20 13.70
C ILE A 166 -10.33 7.59 14.78
N ARG A 167 -10.53 7.96 16.05
CA ARG A 167 -9.76 7.39 17.18
C ARG A 167 -10.05 5.90 17.35
N MET A 168 -11.30 5.48 17.22
CA MET A 168 -11.68 4.07 17.29
C MET A 168 -11.04 3.27 16.14
N LEU A 169 -11.05 3.79 14.91
CA LEU A 169 -10.39 3.16 13.76
C LEU A 169 -8.89 2.99 13.99
N TYR A 170 -8.19 4.05 14.40
CA TYR A 170 -6.76 3.96 14.72
C TYR A 170 -6.48 2.94 15.82
N THR A 171 -7.29 2.92 16.88
CA THR A 171 -7.17 1.95 17.97
C THR A 171 -7.34 0.52 17.47
N PHE A 172 -8.35 0.27 16.62
CA PHE A 172 -8.62 -1.05 16.06
C PHE A 172 -7.46 -1.57 15.20
N PHE A 173 -6.85 -0.72 14.38
CA PHE A 173 -5.69 -1.09 13.57
C PHE A 173 -4.44 -1.36 14.40
N SER A 174 -4.27 -0.68 15.55
CA SER A 174 -3.19 -0.96 16.48
C SER A 174 -3.30 -2.31 17.18
N PHE A 175 -4.50 -2.86 17.36
CA PHE A 175 -4.69 -4.17 18.03
C PHE A 175 -4.68 -5.37 17.09
N SER A 176 -5.01 -5.18 15.82
CA SER A 176 -5.36 -6.29 14.91
C SER A 176 -4.22 -6.76 14.00
N THR A 177 -3.02 -6.15 14.08
CA THR A 177 -1.98 -6.37 13.06
C THR A 177 -0.58 -6.54 13.65
N GLU A 178 0.26 -7.36 13.00
CA GLU A 178 1.71 -7.45 13.25
C GLU A 178 2.47 -6.18 12.77
N LYS A 179 1.73 -5.10 12.50
CA LYS A 179 2.22 -3.87 11.90
C LYS A 179 1.92 -2.68 12.79
N ASP A 180 2.80 -1.69 12.79
CA ASP A 180 2.56 -0.43 13.48
C ASP A 180 1.98 0.62 12.52
N PHE A 181 0.70 0.43 12.17
CA PHE A 181 -0.03 1.36 11.30
C PHE A 181 -0.14 2.77 11.89
N LEU A 182 -0.30 2.87 13.20
CA LEU A 182 -0.51 4.15 13.86
C LEU A 182 0.73 5.04 13.73
N SER A 183 1.90 4.49 14.06
CA SER A 183 3.17 5.21 13.89
C SER A 183 3.43 5.54 12.42
N TYR A 184 3.08 4.65 11.50
CA TYR A 184 3.20 4.90 10.07
C TYR A 184 2.33 6.09 9.63
N PHE A 185 1.04 6.10 9.99
CA PHE A 185 0.12 7.19 9.63
C PHE A 185 0.49 8.52 10.26
N TYR A 186 0.95 8.54 11.52
CA TYR A 186 1.46 9.77 12.13
C TYR A 186 2.69 10.31 11.38
N ALA A 187 3.60 9.43 10.99
CA ALA A 187 4.78 9.84 10.23
C ALA A 187 4.40 10.42 8.85
N LEU A 188 3.40 9.84 8.19
CA LEU A 188 2.87 10.35 6.92
C LEU A 188 2.18 11.71 7.09
N ASN A 189 1.27 11.85 8.07
CA ASN A 189 0.56 13.09 8.35
C ASN A 189 1.51 14.27 8.66
N ASN A 190 2.66 13.99 9.28
CA ASN A 190 3.66 15.01 9.59
C ASN A 190 4.48 15.47 8.37
N LYS A 191 4.52 14.67 7.29
CA LYS A 191 5.39 14.91 6.12
C LYS A 191 4.60 15.27 4.86
N LEU A 192 3.41 14.72 4.70
CA LEU A 192 2.52 15.01 3.58
C LEU A 192 1.73 16.28 3.88
N LYS A 193 1.68 17.16 2.89
CA LYS A 193 0.81 18.33 2.96
C LYS A 193 -0.64 17.90 2.75
N SER A 194 -1.58 18.59 3.38
CA SER A 194 -3.00 18.27 3.30
C SER A 194 -3.56 18.36 1.87
N ASP A 195 -3.00 19.23 1.03
CA ASP A 195 -3.37 19.41 -0.39
C ASP A 195 -2.82 18.33 -1.32
N ALA A 196 -1.88 17.51 -0.85
CA ALA A 196 -1.33 16.40 -1.63
C ALA A 196 -2.22 15.16 -1.63
N MET A 197 -3.24 15.10 -0.77
CA MET A 197 -4.09 13.91 -0.62
C MET A 197 -5.11 13.82 -1.77
N PRO A 198 -5.22 12.67 -2.46
CA PRO A 198 -6.27 12.49 -3.45
C PRO A 198 -7.65 12.48 -2.79
N ILE A 199 -8.61 13.18 -3.41
CA ILE A 199 -10.00 13.19 -2.97
C ILE A 199 -10.70 12.00 -3.59
N VAL A 200 -10.92 10.96 -2.80
CA VAL A 200 -11.59 9.72 -3.21
C VAL A 200 -13.01 9.61 -2.65
N ILE A 201 -13.39 10.50 -1.71
CA ILE A 201 -14.76 10.66 -1.21
C ILE A 201 -15.13 12.16 -1.35
N PRO A 202 -15.56 12.61 -2.54
CA PRO A 202 -15.83 14.01 -2.85
C PRO A 202 -17.10 14.55 -2.19
N ASN A 203 -18.05 13.70 -1.79
CA ASN A 203 -19.33 14.14 -1.22
C ASN A 203 -19.99 13.07 -0.33
N GLU A 204 -21.04 13.50 0.39
CA GLU A 204 -21.82 12.64 1.31
C GLU A 204 -22.48 11.45 0.62
N GLY A 205 -22.93 11.60 -0.63
CA GLY A 205 -23.53 10.50 -1.38
C GLY A 205 -22.53 9.36 -1.59
N GLN A 206 -21.30 9.68 -1.96
CA GLN A 206 -20.23 8.70 -2.08
C GLN A 206 -19.78 8.15 -0.72
N LEU A 207 -19.82 8.95 0.35
CA LEU A 207 -19.55 8.46 1.71
C LEU A 207 -20.55 7.36 2.11
N VAL A 208 -21.85 7.58 1.85
CA VAL A 208 -22.90 6.59 2.14
C VAL A 208 -22.68 5.32 1.33
N ASP A 209 -22.37 5.44 0.05
CA ASP A 209 -22.06 4.29 -0.80
C ASP A 209 -20.86 3.51 -0.26
N VAL A 210 -19.84 4.21 0.25
CA VAL A 210 -18.62 3.60 0.77
C VAL A 210 -18.82 2.87 2.10
N LEU A 211 -19.60 3.46 3.01
CA LEU A 211 -19.84 2.90 4.33
C LEU A 211 -20.97 1.85 4.34
N CYS A 212 -21.88 1.90 3.36
CA CYS A 212 -23.04 1.01 3.25
C CYS A 212 -23.06 0.28 1.88
N PRO A 213 -22.18 -0.72 1.66
CA PRO A 213 -22.07 -1.42 0.37
C PRO A 213 -23.34 -2.19 -0.05
N LEU A 214 -24.23 -2.49 0.89
CA LEU A 214 -25.49 -3.16 0.63
C LEU A 214 -26.59 -2.11 0.43
N LYS A 215 -26.70 -1.55 -0.80
CA LYS A 215 -27.97 -0.96 -1.21
C LYS A 215 -28.96 -2.10 -1.35
N PHE A 216 -29.83 -2.28 -0.35
CA PHE A 216 -30.98 -3.16 -0.46
C PHE A 216 -31.72 -2.82 -1.76
N SER A 217 -31.88 -3.82 -2.62
CA SER A 217 -32.72 -3.73 -3.81
C SER A 217 -34.09 -3.23 -3.39
N GLU A 218 -34.74 -2.37 -4.18
CA GLU A 218 -36.11 -1.90 -3.86
C GLU A 218 -37.11 -3.06 -3.68
N LYS A 219 -36.80 -4.27 -4.18
CA LYS A 219 -37.58 -5.49 -3.92
C LYS A 219 -37.57 -5.96 -2.46
N ASP A 220 -36.58 -5.57 -1.65
CA ASP A 220 -36.51 -5.95 -0.23
C ASP A 220 -37.36 -5.02 0.66
N LYS A 221 -37.89 -3.92 0.10
CA LYS A 221 -38.81 -3.01 0.80
C LYS A 221 -40.27 -3.46 0.74
N GLU A 222 -40.62 -4.44 -0.10
CA GLU A 222 -41.99 -4.97 -0.22
C GLU A 222 -42.27 -6.17 0.71
N LEU A 223 -41.32 -6.56 1.57
CA LEU A 223 -41.44 -7.69 2.51
C LEU A 223 -41.51 -7.27 3.99
N LYS A 224 -42.00 -6.07 4.30
CA LYS A 224 -42.33 -5.67 5.68
C LYS A 224 -43.77 -5.20 5.82
#